data_AF-A0A6B2G4Y1-F1
#
_entry.id   AF-A0A6B2G4Y1-F1
#
_cell.length_a   1.000
_cell.length_b   1.000
_cell.length_c   1.000
_cell.angle_alpha   90.00
_cell.angle_beta   90.00
_cell.angle_gamma   90.00
#
_symmetry.space_group_name_H-M   'P 1'
#
loop_
_entity.id
_entity.type
_entity.pdbx_description
1 polymer ?
#
loop_
_entity_poly.entity_id
_entity_poly.type
_entity_poly.pdbx_seq_one_letter_code
_entity_poly.pdbx_strand_id
1 'polypeptide(L)'
;MFRIKNPEEHGILHQPLYGPVCSGLVKDKYYDFCVNEIDTEGNIVTLTDNSCPESIYKQLDDIDFSGLSSDIMNLLDEFDKSESSTIILSCPVDKNARRLIHLYIRNHHKNMDSETTTGIPSIRVTKNAKNQSKGRKERWPKDAQKYTKFSLFKVNMTTTDAIKLLSKKLHVKFGAFSFCGNKDKRGATVQHACVSKMDPRKLHKMFYSNTSDIYKGSCVLMIGNISLSSYPLKLGELMGNQFEITIRDFLPLNTDDECSINTDLKNLFENISNHGFPNFFGKQRFGVGDISTYIIGQHILLSDWEAAANGILSERPRMNETLKLGIREWKNTKDATKAVDLIDYKNRNALETCLLRKISVND
;
A
#
# COMPACT_ATOMS: atom_id res chain seq x y z
N MET A 1 -21.45 12.72 18.53
CA MET A 1 -21.58 11.33 18.05
C MET A 1 -22.51 11.33 16.83
N PHE A 2 -22.12 10.75 15.70
CA PHE A 2 -22.83 10.89 14.42
C PHE A 2 -24.18 10.16 14.45
N ARG A 3 -25.30 10.83 14.13
CA ARG A 3 -26.58 10.15 13.89
C ARG A 3 -26.49 9.34 12.60
N ILE A 4 -26.33 8.03 12.76
CA ILE A 4 -26.45 7.04 11.68
C ILE A 4 -27.93 6.98 11.30
N LYS A 5 -28.28 6.98 10.01
CA LYS A 5 -29.65 6.64 9.60
C LYS A 5 -29.97 5.22 10.05
N ASN A 6 -31.04 5.05 10.84
CA ASN A 6 -31.49 3.79 11.44
C ASN A 6 -30.38 3.07 12.24
N PRO A 7 -29.92 3.66 13.36
CA PRO A 7 -28.88 3.06 14.20
C PRO A 7 -29.37 1.76 14.87
N GLU A 8 -30.68 1.68 15.11
CA GLU A 8 -31.36 0.54 15.74
C GLU A 8 -31.25 -0.75 14.91
N GLU A 9 -31.32 -0.65 13.58
CA GLU A 9 -31.12 -1.78 12.64
C GLU A 9 -29.74 -2.45 12.79
N HIS A 10 -28.79 -1.75 13.44
CA HIS A 10 -27.41 -2.18 13.62
C HIS A 10 -27.05 -2.36 15.11
N GLY A 11 -28.07 -2.44 15.99
CA GLY A 11 -27.88 -2.68 17.43
C GLY A 11 -27.36 -1.48 18.22
N ILE A 12 -27.39 -0.27 17.65
CA ILE A 12 -27.00 0.97 18.33
C ILE A 12 -28.28 1.59 18.93
N LEU A 13 -28.69 1.08 20.09
CA LEU A 13 -29.95 1.45 20.76
C LEU A 13 -29.78 2.57 21.80
N HIS A 14 -28.63 2.63 22.46
CA HIS A 14 -28.35 3.62 23.50
C HIS A 14 -27.06 4.38 23.19
N GLN A 15 -27.16 5.71 23.21
CA GLN A 15 -26.03 6.61 23.15
C GLN A 15 -26.04 7.48 24.41
N PRO A 16 -24.92 7.57 25.15
CA PRO A 16 -24.84 8.49 26.27
C PRO A 16 -25.00 9.92 25.75
N LEU A 17 -25.90 10.68 26.37
CA LEU A 17 -26.06 12.10 26.11
C LEU A 17 -24.94 12.86 26.84
N TYR A 18 -23.85 13.11 26.12
CA TYR A 18 -22.69 13.84 26.64
C TYR A 18 -22.80 15.36 26.51
N GLY A 19 -23.89 15.87 25.91
CA GLY A 19 -24.10 17.29 25.62
C GLY A 19 -25.32 17.49 24.70
N PRO A 20 -25.57 18.73 24.23
CA PRO A 20 -26.69 19.00 23.34
C PRO A 20 -26.55 18.28 22.00
N VAL A 21 -27.70 18.05 21.37
CA VAL A 21 -27.72 17.45 20.04
C VAL A 21 -27.41 18.52 19.02
N CYS A 22 -26.37 18.30 18.22
CA CYS A 22 -25.97 19.20 17.15
C CYS A 22 -26.05 18.47 15.81
N SER A 23 -26.22 19.23 14.73
CA SER A 23 -26.12 18.77 13.35
C SER A 23 -24.90 19.36 12.69
N GLY A 24 -24.38 18.66 11.68
CA GLY A 24 -23.22 19.11 10.92
C GLY A 24 -22.86 18.13 9.82
N LEU A 25 -22.24 18.66 8.76
CA LEU A 25 -21.77 17.89 7.63
C LEU A 25 -20.37 17.36 7.90
N VAL A 26 -20.18 16.08 7.59
CA VAL A 26 -18.92 15.37 7.81
C VAL A 26 -18.46 14.78 6.48
N LYS A 27 -17.15 14.85 6.23
CA LYS A 27 -16.54 14.45 4.96
C LYS A 27 -17.12 15.23 3.76
N ASP A 28 -17.61 16.45 3.95
CA ASP A 28 -18.14 17.26 2.83
C ASP A 28 -17.07 17.37 1.73
N LYS A 29 -15.88 17.83 2.14
CA LYS A 29 -14.65 17.78 1.34
C LYS A 29 -13.73 16.66 1.83
N TYR A 30 -12.81 16.20 0.98
CA TYR A 30 -11.91 15.10 1.34
C TYR A 30 -10.93 15.48 2.46
N TYR A 31 -10.55 16.76 2.56
CA TYR A 31 -9.64 17.27 3.58
C TYR A 31 -10.33 17.59 4.90
N ASP A 32 -11.65 17.43 4.99
CA ASP A 32 -12.38 17.49 6.26
C ASP A 32 -12.21 16.21 7.08
N PHE A 33 -11.49 15.22 6.55
CA PHE A 33 -11.26 13.93 7.20
C PHE A 33 -9.84 13.45 6.92
N CYS A 34 -8.95 13.83 7.82
CA CYS A 34 -7.53 13.51 7.79
C CYS A 34 -7.24 12.39 8.78
N VAL A 35 -6.45 11.41 8.35
CA VAL A 35 -6.08 10.24 9.17
C VAL A 35 -4.59 9.99 9.08
N ASN A 36 -3.89 10.08 10.22
CA ASN A 36 -2.48 9.71 10.32
C ASN A 36 -2.37 8.43 11.16
N GLU A 37 -1.66 7.43 10.64
CA GLU A 37 -1.33 6.24 11.42
C GLU A 37 -0.46 6.59 12.62
N ILE A 38 -0.63 5.88 13.73
CA ILE A 38 0.28 5.93 14.88
C ILE A 38 1.02 4.60 14.91
N ASP A 39 2.34 4.65 14.77
CA ASP A 39 3.17 3.45 14.75
C ASP A 39 3.23 2.77 16.13
N THR A 40 3.96 1.66 16.23
CA THR A 40 4.11 0.88 17.47
C THR A 40 4.90 1.60 18.57
N GLU A 41 5.61 2.67 18.23
CA GLU A 41 6.39 3.50 19.15
C GLU A 41 5.60 4.74 19.61
N GLY A 42 4.38 4.93 19.08
CA GLY A 42 3.53 6.08 19.39
C GLY A 42 3.80 7.29 18.50
N ASN A 43 4.65 7.17 17.47
CA ASN A 43 4.92 8.26 16.55
C ASN A 43 3.79 8.42 15.54
N ILE A 44 3.39 9.67 15.30
CA ILE A 44 2.42 10.00 14.25
C ILE A 44 3.12 9.94 12.90
N VAL A 45 2.65 9.04 12.04
CA VAL A 45 3.17 8.89 10.69
C VAL A 45 2.75 10.09 9.85
N THR A 46 3.72 10.88 9.44
CA THR A 46 3.54 12.06 8.59
C THR A 46 4.33 11.90 7.28
N LEU A 47 4.00 12.74 6.29
CA LEU A 47 4.77 12.89 5.06
C LEU A 47 5.44 14.26 5.09
N THR A 48 6.70 14.32 5.48
CA THR A 48 7.45 15.58 5.65
C THR A 48 8.54 15.78 4.60
N ASP A 49 9.09 14.68 4.10
CA ASP A 49 10.16 14.69 3.11
C ASP A 49 9.80 13.78 1.94
N ASN A 50 9.77 14.33 0.74
CA ASN A 50 9.51 13.57 -0.48
C ASN A 50 10.80 13.13 -1.18
N SER A 51 11.98 13.49 -0.66
CA SER A 51 13.28 13.13 -1.20
C SER A 51 13.70 11.70 -0.83
N CYS A 52 14.77 11.22 -1.47
CA CYS A 52 15.46 10.00 -1.07
C CYS A 52 16.71 10.39 -0.25
N PRO A 53 16.79 10.08 1.05
CA PRO A 53 17.89 10.52 1.91
C PRO A 53 19.28 10.12 1.40
N GLU A 54 20.24 11.04 1.46
CA GLU A 54 21.64 10.81 1.06
C GLU A 54 22.32 9.70 1.90
N SER A 55 21.94 9.57 3.17
CA SER A 55 22.43 8.52 4.07
C SER A 55 22.16 7.10 3.56
N ILE A 56 21.10 6.91 2.78
CA ILE A 56 20.76 5.61 2.19
C ILE A 56 21.74 5.25 1.06
N TYR A 57 22.26 6.25 0.33
CA TYR A 57 23.27 6.01 -0.70
C TYR A 57 24.53 5.42 -0.07
N LYS A 58 25.00 5.98 1.05
CA LYS A 58 26.13 5.44 1.80
C LYS A 58 25.87 4.00 2.27
N GLN A 59 24.72 3.73 2.88
CA GLN A 59 24.39 2.37 3.37
C GLN A 59 24.29 1.29 2.28
N LEU A 60 23.89 1.66 1.05
CA LEU A 60 23.79 0.72 -0.08
C LEU A 60 25.09 0.57 -0.86
N ASP A 61 25.90 1.63 -0.91
CA ASP A 61 27.14 1.70 -1.68
C ASP A 61 28.40 1.44 -0.84
N ASP A 62 28.31 1.39 0.50
CA ASP A 62 29.38 1.03 1.47
C ASP A 62 29.71 -0.48 1.39
N ILE A 63 30.24 -0.90 0.24
CA ILE A 63 31.02 -2.12 0.15
C ILE A 63 32.45 -1.72 0.50
N ASP A 64 32.97 -2.20 1.62
CA ASP A 64 34.35 -1.96 2.01
C ASP A 64 35.31 -2.60 0.98
N PHE A 65 35.99 -1.75 0.21
CA PHE A 65 37.01 -2.15 -0.77
C PHE A 65 38.44 -2.08 -0.20
N SER A 66 38.63 -1.79 1.09
CA SER A 66 39.95 -1.70 1.73
C SER A 66 40.80 -2.96 1.58
N GLY A 67 40.16 -4.13 1.40
CA GLY A 67 40.82 -5.41 1.12
C GLY A 67 41.25 -5.62 -0.34
N LEU A 68 41.05 -4.65 -1.24
CA LEU A 68 41.41 -4.73 -2.64
C LEU A 68 42.78 -4.11 -2.89
N SER A 69 43.68 -4.83 -3.57
CA SER A 69 45.01 -4.30 -3.91
C SER A 69 44.87 -3.07 -4.82
N SER A 70 45.61 -1.99 -4.49
CA SER A 70 45.73 -0.77 -5.30
C SER A 70 46.15 -1.06 -6.74
N ASP A 71 46.95 -2.11 -6.96
CA ASP A 71 47.44 -2.48 -8.28
C ASP A 71 46.31 -2.96 -9.19
N ILE A 72 45.34 -3.69 -8.64
CA ILE A 72 44.18 -4.17 -9.39
C ILE A 72 43.23 -3.01 -9.73
N MET A 73 43.07 -2.05 -8.81
CA MET A 73 42.25 -0.86 -9.05
C MET A 73 42.85 -0.01 -10.18
N ASN A 74 44.15 0.28 -10.12
CA ASN A 74 44.85 1.03 -11.15
C ASN A 74 44.80 0.33 -12.52
N LEU A 75 45.01 -1.00 -12.56
CA LEU A 75 44.91 -1.79 -13.78
C LEU A 75 43.52 -1.72 -14.43
N LEU A 76 42.45 -1.69 -13.62
CA LEU A 76 41.08 -1.57 -14.11
C LEU A 76 40.77 -0.18 -14.64
N ASP A 77 41.27 0.87 -13.98
CA ASP A 77 41.13 2.26 -14.42
C ASP A 77 41.90 2.55 -15.71
N GLU A 78 43.13 2.03 -15.83
CA GLU A 78 43.91 2.08 -17.07
C GLU A 78 43.24 1.27 -18.17
N PHE A 79 42.73 0.08 -17.84
CA PHE A 79 41.97 -0.72 -18.79
C PHE A 79 40.77 0.03 -19.31
N ASP A 80 40.00 0.77 -18.47
CA ASP A 80 38.83 1.54 -18.90
C ASP A 80 39.18 2.59 -19.97
N LYS A 81 40.36 3.21 -19.88
CA LYS A 81 40.88 4.19 -20.84
C LYS A 81 41.51 3.57 -22.09
N SER A 82 41.92 2.30 -22.03
CA SER A 82 42.58 1.62 -23.15
C SER A 82 41.64 1.24 -24.31
N GLU A 83 42.16 1.05 -25.53
CA GLU A 83 41.39 0.52 -26.67
C GLU A 83 41.13 -1.00 -26.58
N SER A 84 41.71 -1.67 -25.59
CA SER A 84 41.60 -3.13 -25.43
C SER A 84 40.18 -3.54 -25.03
N SER A 85 39.65 -4.57 -25.68
CA SER A 85 38.28 -5.07 -25.44
C SER A 85 38.19 -6.06 -24.27
N THR A 86 39.30 -6.69 -23.89
CA THR A 86 39.36 -7.72 -22.83
C THR A 86 40.68 -7.66 -22.06
N ILE A 87 40.62 -7.82 -20.74
CA ILE A 87 41.78 -8.03 -19.86
C ILE A 87 41.55 -9.28 -19.00
N ILE A 88 42.63 -10.00 -18.67
CA ILE A 88 42.60 -11.15 -17.76
C ILE A 88 43.40 -10.78 -16.53
N LEU A 89 42.73 -10.68 -15.39
CA LEU A 89 43.35 -10.40 -14.10
C LEU A 89 43.74 -11.73 -13.44
N SER A 90 45.01 -11.87 -13.09
CA SER A 90 45.47 -12.93 -12.20
C SER A 90 44.87 -12.68 -10.81
N CYS A 91 44.19 -13.68 -10.25
CA CYS A 91 43.32 -13.46 -9.10
C CYS A 91 43.78 -14.27 -7.88
N PRO A 92 43.58 -13.75 -6.64
CA PRO A 92 43.84 -14.52 -5.43
C PRO A 92 42.98 -15.78 -5.35
N VAL A 93 43.49 -16.83 -4.68
CA VAL A 93 42.81 -18.11 -4.47
C VAL A 93 41.48 -17.94 -3.71
N ASP A 94 41.43 -16.94 -2.84
CA ASP A 94 40.28 -16.66 -1.99
C ASP A 94 39.00 -16.27 -2.77
N LYS A 95 37.87 -16.78 -2.31
CA LYS A 95 36.55 -16.54 -2.92
C LYS A 95 36.00 -15.16 -2.55
N ASN A 96 36.33 -14.63 -1.38
CA ASN A 96 35.86 -13.31 -0.94
C ASN A 96 36.60 -12.19 -1.68
N ALA A 97 37.93 -12.31 -1.84
CA ALA A 97 38.73 -11.40 -2.66
C ALA A 97 38.24 -11.35 -4.12
N ARG A 98 37.94 -12.50 -4.73
CA ARG A 98 37.30 -12.58 -6.06
C ARG A 98 35.97 -11.83 -6.11
N ARG A 99 35.12 -12.02 -5.09
CA ARG A 99 33.83 -11.34 -4.99
C ARG A 99 34.01 -9.82 -4.89
N LEU A 100 35.00 -9.33 -4.16
CA LEU A 100 35.29 -7.89 -4.04
C LEU A 100 35.68 -7.27 -5.39
N ILE A 101 36.51 -7.94 -6.20
CA ILE A 101 36.87 -7.47 -7.55
C ILE A 101 35.63 -7.36 -8.45
N HIS A 102 34.76 -8.38 -8.44
CA HIS A 102 33.51 -8.35 -9.19
C HIS A 102 32.56 -7.23 -8.73
N LEU A 103 32.56 -6.90 -7.42
CA LEU A 103 31.76 -5.80 -6.86
C LEU A 103 32.35 -4.43 -7.24
N TYR A 104 33.67 -4.27 -7.19
CA TYR A 104 34.36 -3.05 -7.58
C TYR A 104 34.12 -2.71 -9.06
N ILE A 105 34.32 -3.67 -9.97
CA ILE A 105 34.06 -3.50 -11.41
C ILE A 105 32.59 -3.12 -11.64
N ARG A 106 31.66 -3.76 -10.93
CA ARG A 106 30.22 -3.46 -11.05
C ARG A 106 29.88 -2.05 -10.60
N ASN A 107 30.51 -1.55 -9.54
CA ASN A 107 30.19 -0.24 -8.96
C ASN A 107 30.89 0.91 -9.70
N HIS A 108 32.15 0.73 -10.10
CA HIS A 108 32.99 1.78 -10.68
C HIS A 108 33.01 1.77 -12.22
N HIS A 109 32.86 0.61 -12.87
CA HIS A 109 32.97 0.48 -14.34
C HIS A 109 31.68 -0.08 -14.98
N LYS A 110 30.69 0.81 -15.18
CA LYS A 110 29.34 0.44 -15.68
C LYS A 110 29.35 -0.29 -17.04
N ASN A 111 30.39 -0.10 -17.85
CA ASN A 111 30.52 -0.66 -19.20
C ASN A 111 31.31 -1.98 -19.26
N MET A 112 31.67 -2.56 -18.11
CA MET A 112 32.45 -3.79 -18.03
C MET A 112 31.63 -4.97 -17.50
N ASP A 113 31.86 -6.15 -18.08
CA ASP A 113 31.44 -7.46 -17.58
C ASP A 113 32.64 -8.20 -17.00
N SER A 114 32.44 -9.00 -15.95
CA SER A 114 33.49 -9.78 -15.32
C SER A 114 33.04 -11.22 -15.09
N GLU A 115 33.90 -12.18 -15.46
CA GLU A 115 33.65 -13.62 -15.36
C GLU A 115 34.86 -14.33 -14.74
N THR A 116 34.62 -15.31 -13.86
CA THR A 116 35.70 -16.15 -13.32
C THR A 116 35.97 -17.32 -14.26
N THR A 117 37.20 -17.46 -14.75
CA THR A 117 37.58 -18.57 -15.64
C THR A 117 37.77 -19.87 -14.86
N THR A 118 37.33 -21.01 -15.42
CA THR A 118 37.58 -22.35 -14.86
C THR A 118 38.97 -22.84 -15.27
N GLY A 119 39.82 -23.18 -14.29
CA GLY A 119 41.20 -23.65 -14.52
C GLY A 119 42.18 -22.95 -13.59
N ILE A 120 42.73 -21.82 -14.03
CA ILE A 120 43.56 -20.93 -13.21
C ILE A 120 42.65 -19.82 -12.62
N PRO A 121 42.66 -19.55 -11.31
CA PRO A 121 41.84 -18.52 -10.69
C PRO A 121 42.19 -17.15 -11.29
N SER A 122 41.40 -16.74 -12.28
CA SER A 122 41.56 -15.50 -13.03
C SER A 122 40.19 -14.90 -13.31
N ILE A 123 40.11 -13.58 -13.31
CA ILE A 123 38.89 -12.84 -13.66
C ILE A 123 39.10 -12.23 -15.05
N ARG A 124 38.30 -12.67 -16.01
CA ARG A 124 38.21 -12.07 -17.34
C ARG A 124 37.28 -10.87 -17.25
N VAL A 125 37.74 -9.71 -17.68
CA VAL A 125 36.96 -8.47 -17.75
C VAL A 125 36.83 -8.05 -19.20
N THR A 126 35.61 -7.83 -19.67
CA THR A 126 35.30 -7.49 -21.07
C THR A 126 34.53 -6.18 -21.14
N LYS A 127 34.92 -5.29 -22.07
CA LYS A 127 34.18 -4.06 -22.36
C LYS A 127 33.00 -4.35 -23.27
N ASN A 128 31.80 -3.96 -22.86
CA ASN A 128 30.60 -4.11 -23.67
C ASN A 128 30.44 -2.92 -24.62
N ALA A 129 30.91 -3.07 -25.86
CA ALA A 129 30.76 -2.04 -26.90
C ALA A 129 29.31 -1.86 -27.42
N LYS A 130 28.38 -2.79 -27.14
CA LYS A 130 27.05 -2.82 -27.80
C LYS A 130 25.83 -3.14 -26.92
N ASN A 131 25.98 -3.33 -25.61
CA ASN A 131 24.85 -3.65 -24.73
C ASN A 131 24.44 -2.47 -23.84
N GLN A 132 24.02 -1.38 -24.47
CA GLN A 132 23.07 -0.49 -23.80
C GLN A 132 21.72 -1.25 -23.74
N SER A 133 21.15 -1.39 -22.53
CA SER A 133 19.72 -1.58 -22.27
C SER A 133 19.08 -2.98 -22.11
N LYS A 134 19.81 -4.08 -21.83
CA LYS A 134 19.19 -5.15 -21.01
C LYS A 134 19.63 -4.93 -19.57
N GLY A 135 18.90 -4.07 -18.87
CA GLY A 135 19.15 -3.71 -17.48
C GLY A 135 19.56 -4.93 -16.66
N ARG A 136 20.83 -4.98 -16.26
CA ARG A 136 21.36 -6.01 -15.36
C ARG A 136 20.38 -6.11 -14.18
N LYS A 137 19.86 -7.31 -13.90
CA LYS A 137 19.07 -7.53 -12.68
C LYS A 137 19.98 -7.21 -11.49
N GLU A 138 19.83 -6.03 -10.93
CA GLU A 138 20.47 -5.63 -9.68
C GLU A 138 20.13 -6.68 -8.63
N ARG A 139 21.14 -7.43 -8.21
CA ARG A 139 20.99 -8.41 -7.13
C ARG A 139 21.03 -7.63 -5.83
N TRP A 140 19.92 -7.66 -5.09
CA TRP A 140 19.85 -7.10 -3.73
C TRP A 140 21.02 -7.62 -2.89
N PRO A 141 21.77 -6.76 -2.18
CA PRO A 141 22.87 -7.21 -1.33
C PRO A 141 22.35 -8.21 -0.30
N LYS A 142 23.10 -9.30 -0.06
CA LYS A 142 22.66 -10.36 0.86
C LYS A 142 22.53 -9.86 2.31
N ASP A 143 23.34 -8.87 2.65
CA ASP A 143 23.48 -8.32 4.01
C ASP A 143 22.71 -7.00 4.18
N ALA A 144 22.07 -6.50 3.11
CA ALA A 144 21.23 -5.31 3.18
C ALA A 144 19.86 -5.64 3.80
N GLN A 145 19.34 -4.66 4.54
CA GLN A 145 17.95 -4.65 4.98
C GLN A 145 17.03 -4.96 3.79
N LYS A 146 16.05 -5.85 3.98
CA LYS A 146 15.35 -6.50 2.86
C LYS A 146 14.19 -5.68 2.30
N TYR A 147 13.84 -4.58 2.95
CA TYR A 147 12.66 -3.82 2.61
C TYR A 147 12.91 -2.33 2.61
N THR A 148 12.16 -1.63 1.78
CA THR A 148 12.09 -0.16 1.80
C THR A 148 10.77 0.26 2.41
N LYS A 149 10.84 0.90 3.56
CA LYS A 149 9.72 1.51 4.28
C LYS A 149 9.57 2.96 3.81
N PHE A 150 8.33 3.43 3.69
CA PHE A 150 8.01 4.80 3.31
C PHE A 150 6.65 5.22 3.91
N SER A 151 6.47 6.52 4.07
CA SER A 151 5.16 7.12 4.34
C SER A 151 4.36 7.19 3.03
N LEU A 152 3.17 6.61 3.04
CA LEU A 152 2.22 6.59 1.94
C LEU A 152 1.12 7.60 2.22
N PHE A 153 1.07 8.68 1.44
CA PHE A 153 -0.03 9.63 1.45
C PHE A 153 -0.98 9.33 0.31
N LYS A 154 -2.28 9.25 0.62
CA LYS A 154 -3.33 9.02 -0.38
C LYS A 154 -4.57 9.87 -0.12
N VAL A 155 -5.23 10.29 -1.19
CA VAL A 155 -6.50 11.02 -1.17
C VAL A 155 -7.52 10.33 -2.06
N ASN A 156 -8.76 10.17 -1.56
CA ASN A 156 -9.92 9.65 -2.32
C ASN A 156 -9.75 8.24 -2.94
N MET A 157 -8.80 7.45 -2.43
CA MET A 157 -8.54 6.08 -2.89
C MET A 157 -8.39 5.11 -1.71
N THR A 158 -8.69 3.83 -1.96
CA THR A 158 -8.44 2.79 -0.96
C THR A 158 -6.94 2.51 -0.85
N THR A 159 -6.48 2.00 0.30
CA THR A 159 -5.08 1.55 0.46
C THR A 159 -4.72 0.50 -0.60
N THR A 160 -5.64 -0.43 -0.88
CA THR A 160 -5.45 -1.45 -1.92
C THR A 160 -5.29 -0.85 -3.32
N ASP A 161 -6.06 0.19 -3.66
CA ASP A 161 -5.93 0.87 -4.96
C ASP A 161 -4.60 1.62 -5.06
N ALA A 162 -4.18 2.29 -3.99
CA ALA A 162 -2.86 2.95 -3.92
C ALA A 162 -1.72 1.96 -4.16
N ILE A 163 -1.74 0.80 -3.48
CA ILE A 163 -0.72 -0.25 -3.68
C ILE A 163 -0.80 -0.86 -5.08
N LYS A 164 -2.00 -1.02 -5.68
CA LYS A 164 -2.12 -1.48 -7.08
C LYS A 164 -1.52 -0.48 -8.07
N LEU A 165 -1.67 0.82 -7.83
CA LEU A 165 -1.05 1.87 -8.64
C LEU A 165 0.48 1.81 -8.50
N LEU A 166 1.00 1.71 -7.27
CA LEU A 166 2.43 1.54 -7.02
C LEU A 166 2.98 0.26 -7.66
N SER A 167 2.27 -0.86 -7.54
CA SER A 167 2.63 -2.14 -8.14
C SER A 167 2.81 -2.04 -9.65
N LYS A 168 1.89 -1.37 -10.34
CA LYS A 168 1.99 -1.13 -11.79
C LYS A 168 3.14 -0.19 -12.13
N LYS A 169 3.24 0.93 -11.43
CA LYS A 169 4.26 1.97 -11.69
C LYS A 169 5.68 1.48 -11.45
N LEU A 170 5.86 0.69 -10.39
CA LEU A 170 7.16 0.15 -9.98
C LEU A 170 7.49 -1.19 -10.63
N HIS A 171 6.57 -1.78 -11.40
CA HIS A 171 6.67 -3.13 -11.95
C HIS A 171 6.98 -4.21 -10.89
N VAL A 172 6.39 -4.05 -9.70
CA VAL A 172 6.55 -4.95 -8.56
C VAL A 172 5.21 -5.63 -8.27
N LYS A 173 5.21 -6.92 -7.92
CA LYS A 173 3.98 -7.66 -7.60
C LYS A 173 3.29 -7.05 -6.36
N PHE A 174 1.96 -7.02 -6.37
CA PHE A 174 1.15 -6.54 -5.23
C PHE A 174 1.57 -7.19 -3.89
N GLY A 175 1.80 -8.51 -3.88
CA GLY A 175 2.21 -9.23 -2.66
C GLY A 175 3.62 -8.94 -2.14
N ALA A 176 4.42 -8.12 -2.84
CA ALA A 176 5.69 -7.63 -2.31
C ALA A 176 5.52 -6.38 -1.43
N PHE A 177 4.33 -5.78 -1.42
CA PHE A 177 3.99 -4.66 -0.56
C PHE A 177 3.36 -5.15 0.75
N SER A 178 3.59 -4.40 1.82
CA SER A 178 3.03 -4.63 3.15
C SER A 178 2.67 -3.30 3.82
N PHE A 179 1.65 -3.32 4.68
CA PHE A 179 1.13 -2.16 5.42
C PHE A 179 0.34 -2.66 6.64
N CYS A 180 0.22 -1.82 7.68
CA CYS A 180 -0.33 -2.25 8.97
C CYS A 180 -1.87 -2.28 9.01
N GLY A 181 -2.54 -1.57 8.11
CA GLY A 181 -3.99 -1.58 8.00
C GLY A 181 -4.51 -0.77 6.81
N ASN A 182 -5.79 -0.97 6.50
CA ASN A 182 -6.48 -0.13 5.51
C ASN A 182 -6.91 1.19 6.18
N LYS A 183 -6.83 2.29 5.42
CA LYS A 183 -7.37 3.59 5.83
C LYS A 183 -8.55 4.00 4.94
N ASP A 184 -9.37 4.93 5.42
CA ASP A 184 -10.55 5.44 4.72
C ASP A 184 -10.29 5.80 3.26
N LYS A 185 -11.24 5.45 2.39
CA LYS A 185 -11.19 5.86 0.97
C LYS A 185 -11.45 7.36 0.81
N ARG A 186 -12.51 7.87 1.44
CA ARG A 186 -12.92 9.29 1.39
C ARG A 186 -12.24 10.02 2.55
N GLY A 187 -11.14 10.68 2.25
CA GLY A 187 -10.26 11.33 3.22
C GLY A 187 -8.87 11.57 2.64
N ALA A 188 -8.05 12.32 3.38
CA ALA A 188 -6.61 12.40 3.20
C ALA A 188 -5.93 11.54 4.27
N THR A 189 -5.12 10.57 3.89
CA THR A 189 -4.57 9.62 4.86
C THR A 189 -3.09 9.39 4.67
N VAL A 190 -2.34 9.36 5.77
CA VAL A 190 -0.92 8.96 5.81
C VAL A 190 -0.79 7.66 6.60
N GLN A 191 -0.05 6.71 6.06
CA GLN A 191 0.26 5.44 6.73
C GLN A 191 1.65 4.94 6.34
N HIS A 192 2.23 4.03 7.12
CA HIS A 192 3.41 3.33 6.66
C HIS A 192 3.05 2.25 5.64
N ALA A 193 3.89 2.17 4.62
CA ALA A 193 3.90 1.08 3.66
C ALA A 193 5.35 0.65 3.41
N CYS A 194 5.50 -0.57 2.92
CA CYS A 194 6.80 -1.18 2.79
C CYS A 194 6.83 -2.12 1.58
N VAL A 195 7.93 -2.14 0.84
CA VAL A 195 8.10 -2.99 -0.35
C VAL A 195 9.37 -3.83 -0.26
N SER A 196 9.27 -5.11 -0.61
CA SER A 196 10.39 -6.06 -0.53
C SER A 196 11.39 -5.85 -1.67
N LYS A 197 12.68 -5.83 -1.32
CA LYS A 197 13.85 -5.81 -2.22
C LYS A 197 13.77 -4.73 -3.30
N MET A 198 13.31 -3.55 -2.93
CA MET A 198 13.23 -2.40 -3.82
C MET A 198 14.33 -1.41 -3.44
N ASP A 199 15.10 -0.90 -4.40
CA ASP A 199 16.10 0.12 -4.09
C ASP A 199 15.37 1.45 -3.79
N PRO A 200 15.61 2.12 -2.65
CA PRO A 200 15.03 3.41 -2.31
C PRO A 200 15.16 4.49 -3.39
N ARG A 201 16.33 4.56 -4.04
CA ARG A 201 16.65 5.52 -5.11
C ARG A 201 15.81 5.21 -6.34
N LYS A 202 15.69 3.93 -6.67
CA LYS A 202 14.85 3.45 -7.77
C LYS A 202 13.37 3.69 -7.49
N LEU A 203 12.90 3.41 -6.29
CA LEU A 203 11.53 3.67 -5.84
C LEU A 203 11.21 5.16 -5.98
N HIS A 204 12.04 6.04 -5.43
CA HIS A 204 11.88 7.48 -5.53
C HIS A 204 11.88 7.94 -7.00
N LYS A 205 12.90 7.55 -7.77
CA LYS A 205 13.04 7.94 -9.19
C LYS A 205 11.85 7.47 -10.03
N MET A 206 11.48 6.20 -9.94
CA MET A 206 10.37 5.65 -10.72
C MET A 206 9.03 6.26 -10.30
N PHE A 207 8.85 6.57 -9.02
CA PHE A 207 7.64 7.21 -8.56
C PHE A 207 7.54 8.68 -8.99
N TYR A 208 8.63 9.45 -8.92
CA TYR A 208 8.60 10.88 -9.26
C TYR A 208 8.95 11.19 -10.71
N SER A 209 9.34 10.20 -11.54
CA SER A 209 9.65 10.42 -12.96
C SER A 209 8.45 10.84 -13.81
N ASN A 210 7.23 10.53 -13.38
CA ASN A 210 6.01 10.95 -14.04
C ASN A 210 4.98 11.43 -13.03
N THR A 211 4.68 12.74 -13.07
CA THR A 211 3.75 13.43 -12.18
C THR A 211 2.29 13.12 -12.48
N SER A 212 1.95 12.60 -13.67
CA SER A 212 0.55 12.28 -14.03
C SER A 212 -0.06 11.17 -13.18
N ASP A 213 0.76 10.31 -12.57
CA ASP A 213 0.28 9.25 -11.68
C ASP A 213 0.11 9.71 -10.22
N ILE A 214 0.64 10.89 -9.88
CA ILE A 214 0.48 11.52 -8.56
C ILE A 214 -0.95 12.06 -8.46
N TYR A 215 -1.46 12.67 -9.54
CA TYR A 215 -2.78 13.28 -9.59
C TYR A 215 -3.65 12.58 -10.63
N LYS A 216 -4.69 11.87 -10.19
CA LYS A 216 -5.66 11.23 -11.08
C LYS A 216 -7.08 11.66 -10.73
N GLY A 217 -7.56 12.69 -11.44
CA GLY A 217 -8.83 13.33 -11.12
C GLY A 217 -8.79 13.92 -9.71
N SER A 218 -9.74 13.55 -8.85
CA SER A 218 -9.79 13.97 -7.44
C SER A 218 -8.92 13.13 -6.50
N CYS A 219 -8.11 12.22 -7.04
CA CYS A 219 -7.24 11.33 -6.27
C CYS A 219 -5.80 11.83 -6.27
N VAL A 220 -5.13 11.71 -5.12
CA VAL A 220 -3.72 12.07 -4.94
C VAL A 220 -2.96 10.88 -4.34
N LEU A 221 -1.75 10.62 -4.82
CA LEU A 221 -0.86 9.59 -4.29
C LEU A 221 0.55 10.18 -4.16
N MET A 222 1.15 10.11 -2.97
CA MET A 222 2.53 10.53 -2.73
C MET A 222 3.23 9.54 -1.82
N ILE A 223 4.56 9.46 -1.94
CA ILE A 223 5.41 8.67 -1.05
C ILE A 223 6.58 9.51 -0.56
N GLY A 224 7.07 9.22 0.63
CA GLY A 224 8.23 9.93 1.19
C GLY A 224 8.69 9.31 2.49
N ASN A 225 9.53 10.03 3.23
CA ASN A 225 10.17 9.54 4.45
C ASN A 225 10.77 8.14 4.22
N ILE A 226 11.46 7.98 3.09
CA ILE A 226 11.94 6.69 2.62
C ILE A 226 13.06 6.24 3.55
N SER A 227 12.98 5.01 4.02
CA SER A 227 13.96 4.37 4.90
C SER A 227 14.09 2.89 4.55
N LEU A 228 15.16 2.27 5.04
CA LEU A 228 15.31 0.82 4.95
C LEU A 228 14.70 0.15 6.21
N SER A 229 14.23 -1.08 6.04
CA SER A 229 13.75 -1.93 7.14
C SER A 229 14.18 -3.38 6.94
N SER A 230 14.55 -4.03 8.05
CA SER A 230 14.85 -5.47 8.08
C SER A 230 13.61 -6.35 7.95
N TYR A 231 12.44 -5.84 8.35
CA TYR A 231 11.19 -6.60 8.46
C TYR A 231 10.07 -5.96 7.63
N PRO A 232 9.13 -6.78 7.09
CA PRO A 232 7.91 -6.27 6.50
C PRO A 232 6.98 -5.72 7.60
N LEU A 233 6.00 -4.91 7.21
CA LEU A 233 4.93 -4.48 8.09
C LEU A 233 3.88 -5.60 8.18
N LYS A 234 3.38 -5.91 9.38
CA LYS A 234 2.27 -6.88 9.55
C LYS A 234 0.96 -6.18 9.85
N LEU A 235 -0.14 -6.82 9.44
CA LEU A 235 -1.49 -6.34 9.74
C LEU A 235 -1.68 -6.25 11.26
N GLY A 236 -2.09 -5.08 11.75
CA GLY A 236 -2.26 -4.81 13.17
C GLY A 236 -1.01 -4.28 13.89
N GLU A 237 0.15 -4.14 13.23
CA GLU A 237 1.35 -3.52 13.82
C GLU A 237 1.24 -1.98 13.81
N LEU A 238 0.23 -1.45 14.50
CA LEU A 238 0.01 -0.02 14.74
C LEU A 238 -0.64 0.18 16.12
N MET A 239 -0.39 1.29 16.79
CA MET A 239 -1.09 1.61 18.05
C MET A 239 -2.49 2.17 17.79
N GLY A 240 -2.67 2.90 16.69
CA GLY A 240 -3.94 3.54 16.41
C GLY A 240 -3.88 4.49 15.23
N ASN A 241 -4.82 5.42 15.19
CA ASN A 241 -4.85 6.47 14.19
C ASN A 241 -5.20 7.79 14.88
N GLN A 242 -4.50 8.84 14.50
CA GLN A 242 -4.90 10.21 14.80
C GLN A 242 -5.89 10.65 13.73
N PHE A 243 -7.03 11.16 14.18
CA PHE A 243 -8.04 11.73 13.31
C PHE A 243 -8.08 13.25 13.48
N GLU A 244 -8.07 13.96 12.36
CA GLU A 244 -8.43 15.36 12.30
C GLU A 244 -9.69 15.46 11.45
N ILE A 245 -10.78 15.90 12.07
CA ILE A 245 -12.12 15.89 11.48
C ILE A 245 -12.67 17.31 11.53
N THR A 246 -13.03 17.84 10.36
CA THR A 246 -13.77 19.09 10.24
C THR A 246 -15.25 18.78 10.11
N ILE A 247 -16.05 19.40 10.97
CA ILE A 247 -17.52 19.38 10.88
C ILE A 247 -17.95 20.73 10.29
N ARG A 248 -18.59 20.71 9.13
CA ARG A 248 -19.11 21.91 8.46
C ARG A 248 -20.58 22.13 8.78
N ASP A 249 -21.05 23.35 8.59
CA ASP A 249 -22.45 23.75 8.83
C ASP A 249 -22.96 23.27 10.19
N PHE A 250 -22.16 23.56 11.21
CA PHE A 250 -22.44 23.13 12.56
C PHE A 250 -23.59 23.94 13.15
N LEU A 251 -24.72 23.28 13.42
CA LEU A 251 -25.94 23.90 13.93
C LEU A 251 -26.40 23.18 15.21
N PRO A 252 -26.57 23.89 16.34
CA PRO A 252 -27.17 23.31 17.53
C PRO A 252 -28.67 23.10 17.26
N LEU A 253 -29.22 21.94 17.63
CA LEU A 253 -30.63 21.62 17.34
C LEU A 253 -31.60 22.09 18.42
N ASN A 254 -31.10 22.51 19.60
CA ASN A 254 -31.92 22.75 20.79
C ASN A 254 -31.73 24.16 21.42
N THR A 255 -31.01 25.08 20.77
CA THR A 255 -30.72 26.41 21.35
C THR A 255 -30.67 27.47 20.25
N ASP A 256 -31.45 28.54 20.39
CA ASP A 256 -31.39 29.73 19.51
C ASP A 256 -30.25 30.69 19.90
N ASP A 257 -29.60 30.46 21.04
CA ASP A 257 -28.52 31.30 21.57
C ASP A 257 -27.12 30.83 21.12
N GLU A 258 -26.52 31.57 20.17
CA GLU A 258 -25.16 31.33 19.69
C GLU A 258 -24.09 31.38 20.80
N CYS A 259 -24.31 32.15 21.87
CA CYS A 259 -23.37 32.26 23.00
C CYS A 259 -23.25 30.97 23.84
N SER A 260 -24.25 30.08 23.83
CA SER A 260 -24.21 28.81 24.59
C SER A 260 -23.33 27.76 23.91
N ILE A 261 -23.14 27.85 22.59
CA ILE A 261 -22.61 26.74 21.79
C ILE A 261 -21.16 26.37 22.12
N ASN A 262 -20.32 27.36 22.43
CA ASN A 262 -18.91 27.12 22.76
C ASN A 262 -18.76 26.42 24.11
N THR A 263 -19.61 26.78 25.08
CA THR A 263 -19.63 26.15 26.40
C THR A 263 -20.13 24.72 26.29
N ASP A 264 -21.20 24.52 25.52
CA ASP A 264 -21.77 23.20 25.26
C ASP A 264 -20.82 22.25 24.53
N LEU A 265 -20.09 22.77 23.53
CA LEU A 265 -19.06 22.02 22.82
C LEU A 265 -17.90 21.63 23.73
N LYS A 266 -17.43 22.56 24.58
CA LYS A 266 -16.38 22.26 25.56
C LYS A 266 -16.83 21.14 26.49
N ASN A 267 -18.02 21.26 27.06
CA ASN A 267 -18.60 20.23 27.94
C ASN A 267 -18.70 18.86 27.24
N LEU A 268 -19.15 18.85 25.97
CA LEU A 268 -19.23 17.63 25.16
C LEU A 268 -17.86 16.96 24.99
N PHE A 269 -16.83 17.73 24.61
CA PHE A 269 -15.49 17.18 24.39
C PHE A 269 -14.78 16.80 25.69
N GLU A 270 -14.99 17.53 26.78
CA GLU A 270 -14.53 17.15 28.12
C GLU A 270 -15.15 15.83 28.56
N ASN A 271 -16.46 15.67 28.37
CA ASN A 271 -17.16 14.42 28.69
C ASN A 271 -16.63 13.23 27.87
N ILE A 272 -16.40 13.41 26.56
CA ILE A 272 -15.80 12.38 25.71
C ILE A 272 -14.36 12.09 26.12
N SER A 273 -13.58 13.10 26.52
CA SER A 273 -12.21 12.92 26.96
C SER A 273 -12.13 12.14 28.27
N ASN A 274 -13.04 12.39 29.21
CA ASN A 274 -13.05 11.77 30.53
C ASN A 274 -13.66 10.37 30.54
N HIS A 275 -14.68 10.12 29.71
CA HIS A 275 -15.46 8.88 29.73
C HIS A 275 -15.34 8.04 28.46
N GLY A 276 -14.70 8.57 27.42
CA GLY A 276 -14.65 7.96 26.11
C GLY A 276 -16.01 7.96 25.40
N PHE A 277 -16.20 6.99 24.52
CA PHE A 277 -17.48 6.73 23.85
C PHE A 277 -17.64 5.22 23.63
N PRO A 278 -18.87 4.70 23.50
CA PRO A 278 -19.10 3.29 23.20
C PRO A 278 -18.42 2.84 21.90
N ASN A 279 -17.62 1.78 21.97
CA ASN A 279 -16.85 1.22 20.85
C ASN A 279 -17.72 0.34 19.94
N PHE A 280 -18.71 0.94 19.27
CA PHE A 280 -19.60 0.25 18.34
C PHE A 280 -18.93 -0.05 17.00
N PHE A 281 -19.33 -1.16 16.37
CA PHE A 281 -19.09 -1.34 14.94
C PHE A 281 -19.97 -0.37 14.14
N GLY A 282 -19.35 0.51 13.36
CA GLY A 282 -20.09 1.43 12.49
C GLY A 282 -20.74 0.73 11.29
N LYS A 283 -21.65 1.44 10.60
CA LYS A 283 -22.38 0.95 9.42
C LYS A 283 -21.50 0.31 8.33
N GLN A 284 -20.27 0.81 8.16
CA GLN A 284 -19.31 0.25 7.20
C GLN A 284 -18.99 -1.24 7.46
N ARG A 285 -19.15 -1.73 8.70
CA ARG A 285 -18.92 -3.14 9.05
C ARG A 285 -20.04 -4.06 8.57
N PHE A 286 -21.25 -3.52 8.42
CA PHE A 286 -22.45 -4.25 8.04
C PHE A 286 -22.72 -4.24 6.53
N GLY A 287 -21.83 -3.61 5.75
CA GLY A 287 -21.95 -3.51 4.30
C GLY A 287 -22.80 -2.32 3.85
N VAL A 288 -22.83 -2.11 2.52
CA VAL A 288 -23.65 -1.08 1.87
C VAL A 288 -24.49 -1.79 0.82
N GLY A 289 -25.74 -2.09 1.14
CA GLY A 289 -26.68 -2.81 0.28
C GLY A 289 -27.97 -3.14 1.03
N ASP A 290 -28.90 -3.78 0.35
CA ASP A 290 -30.21 -4.13 0.91
C ASP A 290 -30.13 -5.30 1.89
N ILE A 291 -29.12 -6.15 1.74
CA ILE A 291 -28.82 -7.26 2.66
C ILE A 291 -27.57 -6.92 3.46
N SER A 292 -27.75 -6.80 4.79
CA SER A 292 -26.66 -6.59 5.73
C SER A 292 -25.78 -7.83 5.87
N THR A 293 -24.47 -7.63 6.02
CA THR A 293 -23.50 -8.74 6.08
C THR A 293 -23.74 -9.70 7.24
N TYR A 294 -24.33 -9.21 8.35
CA TYR A 294 -24.65 -10.07 9.49
C TYR A 294 -25.77 -11.07 9.17
N ILE A 295 -26.71 -10.73 8.28
CA ILE A 295 -27.79 -11.63 7.86
C ILE A 295 -27.20 -12.81 7.09
N ILE A 296 -26.29 -12.54 6.16
CA ILE A 296 -25.53 -13.58 5.44
C ILE A 296 -24.75 -14.44 6.45
N GLY A 297 -24.12 -13.81 7.44
CA GLY A 297 -23.42 -14.50 8.52
C GLY A 297 -24.34 -15.43 9.34
N GLN A 298 -25.56 -14.98 9.66
CA GLN A 298 -26.56 -15.80 10.36
C GLN A 298 -26.94 -17.04 9.56
N HIS A 299 -27.21 -16.91 8.25
CA HIS A 299 -27.51 -18.07 7.39
C HIS A 299 -26.34 -19.06 7.36
N ILE A 300 -25.09 -18.58 7.27
CA ILE A 300 -23.90 -19.44 7.35
C ILE A 300 -23.84 -20.20 8.67
N LEU A 301 -24.07 -19.53 9.80
CA LEU A 301 -24.05 -20.18 11.13
C LEU A 301 -25.16 -21.22 11.29
N LEU A 302 -26.32 -20.99 10.67
CA LEU A 302 -27.44 -21.92 10.65
C LEU A 302 -27.28 -23.03 9.58
N SER A 303 -26.17 -23.05 8.84
CA SER A 303 -25.93 -23.95 7.70
C SER A 303 -26.98 -23.84 6.59
N ASP A 304 -27.66 -22.71 6.49
CA ASP A 304 -28.57 -22.36 5.40
C ASP A 304 -27.75 -21.79 4.23
N TRP A 305 -27.10 -22.70 3.51
CA TRP A 305 -26.17 -22.36 2.43
C TRP A 305 -26.86 -21.70 1.24
N GLU A 306 -28.12 -22.06 0.97
CA GLU A 306 -28.88 -21.48 -0.12
C GLU A 306 -29.21 -20.01 0.15
N ALA A 307 -29.74 -19.69 1.34
CA ALA A 307 -30.00 -18.30 1.69
C ALA A 307 -28.71 -17.47 1.79
N ALA A 308 -27.62 -18.06 2.30
CA ALA A 308 -26.31 -17.41 2.32
C ALA A 308 -25.80 -17.07 0.91
N ALA A 309 -25.89 -18.03 -0.03
CA ALA A 309 -25.49 -17.82 -1.42
C ALA A 309 -26.37 -16.76 -2.11
N ASN A 310 -27.70 -16.83 -1.93
CA ASN A 310 -28.63 -15.84 -2.46
C ASN A 310 -28.37 -14.43 -1.88
N GLY A 311 -27.98 -14.34 -0.60
CA GLY A 311 -27.60 -13.09 0.05
C GLY A 311 -26.30 -12.50 -0.50
N ILE A 312 -25.33 -13.34 -0.88
CA ILE A 312 -24.12 -12.89 -1.58
C ILE A 312 -24.46 -12.42 -3.01
N LEU A 313 -25.30 -13.18 -3.72
CA LEU A 313 -25.74 -12.91 -5.09
C LEU A 313 -26.93 -11.94 -5.15
N SER A 314 -26.88 -10.89 -4.32
CA SER A 314 -27.87 -9.81 -4.33
C SER A 314 -27.30 -8.56 -4.99
N GLU A 315 -28.13 -7.81 -5.71
CA GLU A 315 -27.71 -6.52 -6.25
C GLU A 315 -27.43 -5.53 -5.11
N ARG A 316 -26.50 -4.60 -5.36
CA ARG A 316 -26.17 -3.50 -4.43
C ARG A 316 -26.11 -2.17 -5.17
N PRO A 317 -26.48 -1.04 -4.55
CA PRO A 317 -26.58 0.26 -5.23
C PRO A 317 -25.31 0.71 -5.97
N ARG A 318 -24.12 0.36 -5.45
CA ARG A 318 -22.81 0.74 -6.01
C ARG A 318 -22.09 -0.38 -6.76
N MET A 319 -22.80 -1.47 -7.08
CA MET A 319 -22.24 -2.59 -7.83
C MET A 319 -22.03 -2.21 -9.30
N ASN A 320 -21.01 -2.79 -9.94
CA ASN A 320 -20.77 -2.61 -11.37
C ASN A 320 -21.94 -3.18 -12.20
N GLU A 321 -22.30 -2.53 -13.30
CA GLU A 321 -23.43 -2.97 -14.14
C GLU A 321 -23.25 -4.37 -14.71
N THR A 322 -22.03 -4.77 -15.12
CA THR A 322 -21.80 -6.13 -15.64
C THR A 322 -21.97 -7.19 -14.56
N LEU A 323 -21.60 -6.88 -13.31
CA LEU A 323 -21.90 -7.75 -12.16
C LEU A 323 -23.41 -7.86 -11.92
N LYS A 324 -24.15 -6.75 -12.01
CA LYS A 324 -25.61 -6.77 -11.88
C LYS A 324 -26.25 -7.62 -12.97
N LEU A 325 -25.79 -7.51 -14.22
CA LEU A 325 -26.27 -8.33 -15.34
C LEU A 325 -26.05 -9.82 -15.06
N GLY A 326 -24.84 -10.23 -14.64
CA GLY A 326 -24.57 -11.62 -14.27
C GLY A 326 -25.45 -12.12 -13.12
N ILE A 327 -25.65 -11.31 -12.08
CA ILE A 327 -26.53 -11.66 -10.95
C ILE A 327 -27.99 -11.81 -11.40
N ARG A 328 -28.49 -10.91 -12.26
CA ARG A 328 -29.86 -11.00 -12.81
C ARG A 328 -30.03 -12.25 -13.66
N GLU A 329 -29.06 -12.55 -14.50
CA GLU A 329 -29.07 -13.76 -15.34
C GLU A 329 -29.13 -15.02 -14.48
N TRP A 330 -28.29 -15.10 -13.45
CA TRP A 330 -28.33 -16.19 -12.47
C TRP A 330 -29.70 -16.30 -11.79
N LYS A 331 -30.28 -15.18 -11.34
CA LYS A 331 -31.60 -15.19 -10.67
C LYS A 331 -32.71 -15.68 -11.58
N ASN A 332 -32.67 -15.34 -12.87
CA ASN A 332 -33.70 -15.69 -13.83
C ASN A 332 -33.58 -17.11 -14.37
N THR A 333 -32.35 -17.57 -14.62
CA THR A 333 -32.10 -18.82 -15.37
C THR A 333 -31.52 -19.94 -14.52
N LYS A 334 -30.93 -19.61 -13.36
CA LYS A 334 -30.08 -20.51 -12.57
C LYS A 334 -28.91 -21.11 -13.38
N ASP A 335 -28.52 -20.45 -14.47
CA ASP A 335 -27.37 -20.84 -15.29
C ASP A 335 -26.13 -20.02 -14.88
N ALA A 336 -25.26 -20.61 -14.08
CA ALA A 336 -24.07 -19.93 -13.58
C ALA A 336 -23.04 -19.65 -14.67
N THR A 337 -22.97 -20.45 -15.73
CA THR A 337 -22.02 -20.27 -16.83
C THR A 337 -22.40 -19.04 -17.64
N LYS A 338 -23.66 -18.92 -18.07
CA LYS A 338 -24.17 -17.73 -18.75
C LYS A 338 -24.01 -16.47 -17.90
N ALA A 339 -24.29 -16.57 -16.61
CA ALA A 339 -24.12 -15.45 -15.69
C ALA A 339 -22.67 -14.93 -15.65
N VAL A 340 -21.67 -15.82 -15.64
CA VAL A 340 -20.25 -15.45 -15.62
C VAL A 340 -19.80 -14.80 -16.93
N ASP A 341 -20.32 -15.26 -18.07
CA ASP A 341 -19.97 -14.72 -19.40
C ASP A 341 -20.39 -13.25 -19.59
N LEU A 342 -21.42 -12.80 -18.86
CA LEU A 342 -21.88 -11.41 -18.86
C LEU A 342 -21.02 -10.46 -18.00
N ILE A 343 -20.14 -10.99 -17.14
CA ILE A 343 -19.35 -10.20 -16.19
C ILE A 343 -18.00 -9.84 -16.81
N ASP A 344 -17.63 -8.55 -16.73
CA ASP A 344 -16.37 -8.10 -17.33
C ASP A 344 -15.12 -8.69 -16.63
N TYR A 345 -14.00 -8.66 -17.35
CA TYR A 345 -12.72 -9.13 -16.83
C TYR A 345 -12.27 -8.39 -15.56
N LYS A 346 -12.67 -7.12 -15.37
CA LYS A 346 -12.25 -6.32 -14.21
C LYS A 346 -12.89 -6.84 -12.92
N ASN A 347 -14.08 -7.42 -13.02
CA ASN A 347 -14.84 -7.97 -11.90
C ASN A 347 -14.69 -9.49 -11.75
N ARG A 348 -13.75 -10.11 -12.47
CA ARG A 348 -13.49 -11.56 -12.39
C ARG A 348 -13.12 -12.09 -11.01
N ASN A 349 -12.62 -11.22 -10.13
CA ASN A 349 -12.22 -11.56 -8.76
C ASN A 349 -13.20 -11.03 -7.71
N ALA A 350 -14.35 -10.50 -8.12
CA ALA A 350 -15.42 -10.14 -7.20
C ALA A 350 -15.95 -11.40 -6.51
N LEU A 351 -16.44 -11.26 -5.28
CA LEU A 351 -16.95 -12.38 -4.47
C LEU A 351 -18.07 -13.10 -5.22
N GLU A 352 -18.99 -12.34 -5.81
CA GLU A 352 -20.14 -12.80 -6.56
C GLU A 352 -19.71 -13.64 -7.78
N THR A 353 -18.75 -13.15 -8.56
CA THR A 353 -18.19 -13.88 -9.71
C THR A 353 -17.48 -15.16 -9.29
N CYS A 354 -16.72 -15.12 -8.20
CA CYS A 354 -16.02 -16.29 -7.67
C CYS A 354 -17.00 -17.38 -7.22
N LEU A 355 -18.11 -16.98 -6.59
CA LEU A 355 -19.18 -17.89 -6.18
C LEU A 355 -19.87 -18.51 -7.40
N LEU A 356 -20.29 -17.69 -8.38
CA LEU A 356 -20.92 -18.19 -9.60
C LEU A 356 -20.03 -19.19 -10.34
N ARG A 357 -18.72 -18.93 -10.47
CA ARG A 357 -17.77 -19.88 -11.07
C ARG A 357 -17.64 -21.19 -10.31
N LYS A 358 -17.88 -21.20 -9.00
CA LYS A 358 -17.82 -22.42 -8.21
C LYS A 358 -19.12 -23.22 -8.33
N ILE A 359 -20.24 -22.53 -8.44
CA ILE A 359 -21.54 -23.15 -8.75
C ILE A 359 -21.48 -23.80 -10.13
N SER A 360 -21.00 -23.08 -11.16
CA SER A 360 -20.92 -23.58 -12.54
C SER A 360 -20.03 -24.81 -12.76
N VAL A 361 -19.17 -25.14 -11.80
CA VAL A 361 -18.26 -26.32 -11.88
C VAL A 361 -18.85 -27.53 -11.14
N ASN A 362 -19.81 -27.28 -10.24
CA ASN A 362 -20.42 -28.30 -9.39
C ASN A 362 -21.85 -28.67 -9.81
N ASP A 363 -22.45 -27.92 -10.75
CA ASP A 363 -23.62 -28.31 -11.54
C ASP A 363 -23.19 -29.23 -12.69
#